data_AF-A0A918DIK1-F1
#
_entry.id   AF-A0A918DIK1-F1
#
_cell.length_a   1.000
_cell.length_b   1.000
_cell.length_c   1.000
_cell.angle_alpha   90.00
_cell.angle_beta   90.00
_cell.angle_gamma   90.00
#
_symmetry.space_group_name_H-M   'P 1'
#
loop_
_entity.id
_entity.type
_entity.pdbx_description
1 polymer ?
#
loop_
_entity_poly.entity_id
_entity_poly.type
_entity_poly.pdbx_seq_one_letter_code
_entity_poly.pdbx_strand_id
1 'polypeptide(L)'
;METISPVVRQEKYWDMAGILIGLMGCLAQLTQVISEWQRSDPGNMSLAFVIGYWLVFAFWLAYGLFFKRPAIIVTNSIALLLQSALLIAQF
;
A
#
# COMPACT_ATOMS: atom_id res chain seq x y z
N MET A 1 29.91 8.14 -22.45
CA MET A 1 29.37 7.32 -21.34
C MET A 1 29.01 8.30 -20.23
N GLU A 2 27.74 8.63 -20.05
CA GLU A 2 27.32 9.50 -18.92
C GLU A 2 27.53 8.74 -17.60
N THR A 3 28.46 9.21 -16.78
CA THR A 3 28.64 8.72 -15.42
C THR A 3 27.46 9.19 -14.57
N ILE A 4 26.52 8.28 -14.29
CA ILE A 4 25.41 8.54 -13.35
C ILE A 4 25.99 8.94 -12.00
N SER A 5 25.57 10.09 -11.48
CA SER A 5 26.06 10.60 -10.19
C SER A 5 25.71 9.61 -9.05
N PRO A 6 26.54 9.53 -8.00
CA PRO A 6 26.29 8.65 -6.86
C PRO A 6 24.91 8.83 -6.23
N VAL A 7 24.41 10.08 -6.21
CA VAL A 7 23.09 10.46 -5.66
C VAL A 7 21.96 9.79 -6.43
N VAL A 8 21.95 9.89 -7.77
CA VAL A 8 20.91 9.28 -8.62
C VAL A 8 20.91 7.75 -8.49
N ARG A 9 22.08 7.14 -8.27
CA ARG A 9 22.17 5.69 -8.03
C ARG A 9 21.58 5.32 -6.66
N GLN A 10 21.87 6.10 -5.62
CA GLN A 10 21.34 5.88 -4.28
C GLN A 10 19.81 6.00 -4.25
N GLU A 11 19.25 7.00 -4.94
CA GLU A 11 17.79 7.17 -5.08
C GLU A 11 17.11 5.92 -5.65
N LYS A 12 17.70 5.30 -6.70
CA LYS A 12 17.16 4.07 -7.29
C LYS A 12 17.14 2.89 -6.32
N TYR A 13 18.17 2.73 -5.48
CA TYR A 13 18.19 1.65 -4.50
C TYR A 13 17.13 1.84 -3.41
N TRP A 14 16.91 3.08 -2.97
CA TRP A 14 15.86 3.38 -2.01
C TRP A 14 14.46 3.21 -2.59
N ASP A 15 14.24 3.58 -3.85
CA ASP A 15 12.97 3.32 -4.52
C ASP A 15 12.71 1.80 -4.63
N MET A 16 13.71 1.02 -5.02
CA MET A 16 13.57 -0.44 -5.12
C MET A 16 13.32 -1.08 -3.75
N ALA A 17 14.05 -0.66 -2.72
CA ALA A 17 13.80 -1.10 -1.35
C ALA A 17 12.39 -0.72 -0.89
N GLY A 18 11.94 0.51 -1.17
CA GLY A 18 10.60 0.98 -0.86
C GLY A 18 9.50 0.13 -1.50
N ILE A 19 9.68 -0.26 -2.76
CA ILE A 19 8.77 -1.19 -3.44
C ILE A 19 8.76 -2.55 -2.72
N LEU A 20 9.91 -3.14 -2.46
CA LEU A 20 10.00 -4.47 -1.84
C LEU A 20 9.39 -4.50 -0.44
N ILE A 21 9.74 -3.53 0.42
CA ILE A 21 9.19 -3.43 1.77
C ILE A 21 7.69 -3.12 1.73
N GLY A 22 7.25 -2.20 0.88
CA GLY A 22 5.84 -1.87 0.76
C GLY A 22 4.99 -3.03 0.22
N LEU A 23 5.54 -3.84 -0.69
CA LEU A 23 4.89 -5.06 -1.16
C LEU A 23 4.76 -6.12 -0.05
N MET A 24 5.74 -6.24 0.85
CA MET A 24 5.58 -7.09 2.04
C MET A 24 4.44 -6.61 2.94
N GLY A 25 4.29 -5.29 3.11
CA GLY A 25 3.14 -4.71 3.81
C GLY A 25 1.82 -5.06 3.12
N CYS A 26 1.77 -4.97 1.79
CA CYS A 26 0.61 -5.37 1.00
C CYS A 26 0.29 -6.86 1.14
N LEU A 27 1.30 -7.73 1.16
CA LEU A 27 1.12 -9.17 1.38
C LEU A 27 0.53 -9.45 2.76
N ALA A 28 1.03 -8.79 3.82
CA ALA A 28 0.45 -8.90 5.15
C ALA A 28 -1.03 -8.46 5.15
N GLN A 29 -1.34 -7.32 4.53
CA GLN A 29 -2.72 -6.83 4.40
C GLN A 29 -3.61 -7.79 3.59
N LEU A 30 -3.09 -8.42 2.54
CA LEU A 30 -3.81 -9.43 1.76
C LEU A 30 -4.20 -10.64 2.62
N THR A 31 -3.34 -11.08 3.54
CA THR A 31 -3.71 -12.17 4.46
C THR A 31 -4.89 -11.79 5.35
N GLN A 32 -4.96 -10.52 5.80
CA GLN A 32 -6.11 -10.02 6.54
C GLN A 32 -7.38 -10.03 5.68
N VAL A 33 -7.30 -9.56 4.43
CA VAL A 33 -8.44 -9.59 3.49
C VAL A 33 -8.97 -11.01 3.33
N ILE A 34 -8.08 -11.97 3.04
CA ILE A 34 -8.48 -13.39 2.90
C ILE A 34 -9.16 -13.90 4.18
N SER A 35 -8.61 -13.56 5.35
CA SER A 35 -9.16 -14.01 6.63
C SER A 35 -10.56 -13.47 6.91
N GLU A 36 -10.85 -12.21 6.54
CA GLU A 36 -12.18 -11.63 6.72
C GLU A 36 -13.18 -12.19 5.71
N TRP A 37 -12.78 -12.36 4.44
CA TRP A 37 -13.67 -12.89 3.40
C TRP A 37 -14.04 -14.38 3.60
N GLN A 38 -13.21 -15.15 4.30
CA GLN A 38 -13.50 -16.54 4.64
C GLN A 38 -14.29 -16.69 5.95
N ARG A 39 -14.47 -15.60 6.70
CA ARG A 39 -15.17 -15.62 7.98
C ARG A 39 -16.68 -15.78 7.74
N SER A 40 -17.33 -16.59 8.56
CA SER A 40 -18.78 -16.84 8.48
C SER A 40 -19.62 -15.84 9.27
N ASP A 41 -18.99 -15.14 10.21
CA ASP A 41 -19.60 -14.12 11.06
C ASP A 41 -19.22 -12.72 10.57
N PRO A 42 -20.03 -11.67 10.88
CA PRO A 42 -19.72 -10.30 10.51
C PRO A 42 -18.31 -9.87 10.95
N GLY A 43 -17.65 -9.05 10.13
CA GLY A 43 -16.27 -8.61 10.37
C GLY A 43 -16.07 -8.02 11.77
N ASN A 44 -14.97 -8.42 12.43
CA ASN A 44 -14.67 -7.99 13.80
C ASN A 44 -13.80 -6.72 13.86
N MET A 45 -13.45 -6.17 12.69
CA MET A 45 -12.56 -5.03 12.59
C MET A 45 -13.32 -3.72 12.80
N SER A 46 -12.65 -2.76 13.45
CA SER A 46 -13.22 -1.42 13.59
C SER A 46 -13.38 -0.76 12.22
N LEU A 47 -14.62 -0.38 11.86
CA LEU A 47 -14.88 0.34 10.62
C LEU A 47 -14.07 1.66 10.54
N ALA A 48 -13.88 2.33 11.67
CA ALA A 48 -13.04 3.53 11.76
C ALA A 48 -11.57 3.24 11.42
N PHE A 49 -11.03 2.08 11.85
CA PHE A 49 -9.70 1.64 11.46
C PHE A 49 -9.64 1.38 9.95
N VAL A 50 -10.62 0.66 9.40
CA VAL A 50 -10.62 0.28 7.99
C VAL A 50 -10.70 1.52 7.09
N ILE A 51 -11.64 2.43 7.37
CA ILE A 51 -11.80 3.70 6.63
C ILE A 51 -10.61 4.63 6.86
N GLY A 52 -10.09 4.70 8.09
CA GLY A 52 -8.94 5.55 8.42
C GLY A 52 -7.72 5.19 7.57
N TYR A 53 -7.36 3.90 7.49
CA TYR A 53 -6.25 3.47 6.65
C TYR A 53 -6.56 3.57 5.15
N TRP A 54 -7.82 3.44 4.75
CA TRP A 54 -8.23 3.70 3.37
C TRP A 54 -7.88 5.13 2.96
N LEU A 55 -8.22 6.12 3.80
CA LEU A 55 -7.89 7.53 3.56
C LEU A 55 -6.38 7.78 3.57
N VAL A 56 -5.64 7.11 4.45
CA VAL A 56 -4.17 7.18 4.50
C VAL A 56 -3.56 6.70 3.17
N PHE A 57 -3.97 5.53 2.65
CA PHE A 57 -3.45 5.01 1.39
C PHE A 57 -3.87 5.87 0.19
N ALA A 58 -5.09 6.41 0.18
CA ALA A 58 -5.55 7.35 -0.84
C ALA A 58 -4.70 8.63 -0.84
N PHE A 59 -4.43 9.19 0.34
CA PHE A 59 -3.57 10.36 0.47
C PHE A 59 -2.15 10.09 -0.01
N TRP A 60 -1.53 8.99 0.43
CA TRP A 60 -0.16 8.65 0.03
C TRP A 60 -0.06 8.32 -1.46
N LEU A 61 -1.07 7.71 -2.06
CA LEU A 61 -1.12 7.53 -3.51
C LEU A 61 -1.14 8.88 -4.23
N ALA A 62 -2.01 9.81 -3.81
CA ALA A 62 -2.05 11.16 -4.37
C ALA A 62 -0.72 11.89 -4.20
N TYR A 63 -0.09 11.77 -3.03
CA TYR A 63 1.24 12.30 -2.75
C TYR A 63 2.30 11.72 -3.70
N GLY A 64 2.32 10.39 -3.86
CA GLY A 64 3.26 9.69 -4.74
C GLY A 64 3.12 10.15 -6.20
N LEU A 65 1.89 10.33 -6.68
CA LEU A 65 1.60 10.85 -8.01
C LEU A 65 2.11 12.29 -8.18
N PHE A 66 1.83 13.17 -7.22
CA PHE A 66 2.25 14.58 -7.26
C PHE A 66 3.78 14.73 -7.29
N PHE A 67 4.50 13.95 -6.47
CA PHE A 67 5.96 14.01 -6.36
C PHE A 67 6.68 12.98 -7.26
N LYS A 68 5.96 12.26 -8.12
CA LYS A 68 6.50 11.24 -9.04
C LYS A 68 7.39 10.21 -8.33
N ARG A 69 6.92 9.65 -7.22
CA ARG A 69 7.65 8.66 -6.40
C ARG A 69 7.13 7.23 -6.68
N PRO A 70 7.79 6.42 -7.53
CA PRO A 70 7.26 5.13 -7.97
C PRO A 70 7.00 4.17 -6.83
N ALA A 71 7.89 4.12 -5.83
CA ALA A 71 7.72 3.24 -4.67
C ALA A 71 6.40 3.51 -3.94
N ILE A 72 6.12 4.78 -3.65
CA ILE A 72 4.89 5.20 -2.97
C ILE A 72 3.66 4.91 -3.84
N ILE A 73 3.73 5.21 -5.15
CA ILE A 73 2.60 5.01 -6.07
C ILE A 73 2.22 3.53 -6.12
N VAL A 74 3.19 2.65 -6.38
CA VAL A 74 2.92 1.21 -6.58
C VAL A 74 2.35 0.60 -5.30
N THR A 75 2.99 0.83 -4.16
CA THR A 75 2.61 0.17 -2.91
C THR A 75 1.28 0.69 -2.38
N ASN A 76 1.02 2.00 -2.46
CA ASN A 76 -0.24 2.56 -1.96
C ASN A 76 -1.41 2.31 -2.90
N SER A 77 -1.18 2.13 -4.21
CA SER A 77 -2.23 1.66 -5.13
C SER A 77 -2.71 0.27 -4.73
N ILE A 78 -1.78 -0.67 -4.49
CA ILE A 78 -2.12 -2.03 -4.08
C ILE A 78 -2.77 -2.02 -2.69
N ALA A 79 -2.19 -1.32 -1.73
CA ALA A 79 -2.74 -1.22 -0.38
C ALA A 79 -4.15 -0.62 -0.37
N LEU A 80 -4.44 0.40 -1.20
CA LEU A 80 -5.77 0.98 -1.31
C LEU A 80 -6.79 0.01 -1.89
N LEU A 81 -6.41 -0.77 -2.90
CA LEU A 81 -7.28 -1.83 -3.45
C LEU A 81 -7.58 -2.91 -2.42
N LEU A 82 -6.55 -3.39 -1.70
CA LEU A 82 -6.72 -4.36 -0.62
C LEU A 82 -7.57 -3.80 0.51
N GLN A 83 -7.40 -2.53 0.87
CA GLN A 83 -8.18 -1.89 1.93
C GLN A 83 -9.63 -1.70 1.51
N SER A 84 -9.88 -1.46 0.23
CA SER A 84 -11.23 -1.43 -0.34
C SER A 84 -11.89 -2.80 -0.27
N ALA A 85 -11.16 -3.87 -0.60
CA ALA A 85 -11.65 -5.25 -0.46
C ALA A 85 -11.93 -5.60 1.01
N LEU A 86 -11.09 -5.14 1.95
CA LEU A 86 -11.31 -5.32 3.39
C LEU A 86 -12.56 -4.58 3.86
N LEU A 87 -12.79 -3.36 3.38
CA LEU A 87 -13.97 -2.57 3.68
C LEU A 87 -15.25 -3.25 3.19
N ILE A 88 -15.23 -3.81 1.97
CA ILE A 88 -16.36 -4.58 1.43
C ILE A 88 -16.63 -5.81 2.31
N ALA A 89 -15.60 -6.48 2.82
CA ALA A 89 -15.74 -7.64 3.71
C ALA A 89 -16.41 -7.32 5.05
N GLN A 90 -16.51 -6.05 5.44
CA GLN A 90 -17.16 -5.65 6.70
C GLN A 90 -18.70 -5.56 6.59
N PHE A 91 -19.26 -5.75 5.39
CA PHE A 91 -20.69 -5.65 5.11
C PHE A 91 -21.21 -6.98 4.54
#